data_AF-A0A6I5R220-F1
#
_entry.id   AF-A0A6I5R220-F1
#
_cell.length_a   1.000
_cell.length_b   1.000
_cell.length_c   1.000
_cell.angle_alpha   90.00
_cell.angle_beta   90.00
_cell.angle_gamma   90.00
#
_symmetry.space_group_name_H-M   'P 1'
#
loop_
_entity.id
_entity.type
_entity.pdbx_description
1 polymer ?
#
loop_
_entity_poly.entity_id
_entity_poly.type
_entity_poly.pdbx_seq_one_letter_code
_entity_poly.pdbx_strand_id
1 'polypeptide(L)'
;MAISTFLANNLNDLVFGGTAYTPPTNISVQLWNASAQTAYDGYSAQTIAVGTGTWNAAATDGSGRAVISPTSLPTFPAPNSLSGDADITELRLYDGANLLYTLTFATAIQLSVGDAIEITTLDVRLGDDTTSGFSNAIELALLNHVFRGTVYTPPANLFFDAYSTAPSVADGSGGTLTDYGSYAQVSVANNATNFPNAVTSTNDSVKSTGAQIDFIQATSDATSNIAAIAVWNEAGRTNLIAVAPLPTSKPVQSGNNVYIPNGQELMRIKPTAA
;
A
#
# COMPACT_ATOMS: atom_id res chain seq x y z
N MET A 1 -9.39 2.34 -8.50
CA MET A 1 -8.43 1.40 -9.12
C MET A 1 -7.94 0.44 -8.05
N ALA A 2 -7.83 -0.83 -8.37
CA ALA A 2 -7.26 -1.88 -7.54
C ALA A 2 -5.75 -1.97 -7.76
N ILE A 3 -4.97 -2.02 -6.68
CA ILE A 3 -3.53 -2.32 -6.73
C ILE A 3 -3.31 -3.80 -7.06
N SER A 4 -2.28 -4.13 -7.84
CA SER A 4 -1.91 -5.53 -8.10
C SER A 4 -1.17 -6.15 -6.91
N THR A 5 -1.20 -7.47 -6.82
CA THR A 5 -0.38 -8.22 -5.87
C THR A 5 1.12 -7.97 -6.06
N PHE A 6 1.58 -7.81 -7.30
CA PHE A 6 2.98 -7.50 -7.60
C PHE A 6 3.39 -6.18 -6.93
N LEU A 7 2.63 -5.11 -7.17
CA LEU A 7 2.96 -3.81 -6.61
C LEU A 7 2.81 -3.83 -5.09
N ALA A 8 1.74 -4.43 -4.58
CA ALA A 8 1.50 -4.53 -3.14
C ALA A 8 2.66 -5.25 -2.40
N ASN A 9 3.15 -6.38 -2.93
CA ASN A 9 4.30 -7.09 -2.35
C ASN A 9 5.57 -6.22 -2.37
N ASN A 10 5.88 -5.59 -3.50
CA ASN A 10 7.07 -4.73 -3.61
C ASN A 10 7.00 -3.51 -2.69
N LEU A 11 5.83 -2.89 -2.51
CA LEU A 11 5.66 -1.78 -1.57
C LEU A 11 5.78 -2.22 -0.12
N ASN A 12 5.20 -3.37 0.24
CA ASN A 12 5.38 -3.97 1.56
C ASN A 12 6.86 -4.30 1.83
N ASP A 13 7.56 -4.84 0.85
CA ASP A 13 8.98 -5.21 0.96
C ASP A 13 9.93 -4.01 0.94
N LEU A 14 9.50 -2.92 0.30
CA LEU A 14 10.20 -1.64 0.31
C LEU A 14 10.10 -0.98 1.69
N VAL A 15 8.91 -0.94 2.30
CA VAL A 15 8.72 -0.34 3.63
C VAL A 15 9.31 -1.21 4.73
N PHE A 16 9.03 -2.51 4.69
CA PHE A 16 9.43 -3.49 5.68
C PHE A 16 10.42 -4.48 5.05
N GLY A 17 11.56 -4.69 5.68
CA GLY A 17 12.62 -5.58 5.20
C GLY A 17 13.73 -4.88 4.43
N GLY A 18 13.54 -3.60 4.08
CA GLY A 18 14.57 -2.75 3.48
C GLY A 18 15.01 -3.21 2.10
N THR A 19 14.16 -3.92 1.37
CA THR A 19 14.50 -4.40 0.02
C THR A 19 14.35 -3.26 -0.99
N ALA A 20 15.13 -3.34 -2.08
CA ALA A 20 15.06 -2.35 -3.13
C ALA A 20 13.89 -2.65 -4.07
N TYR A 21 12.90 -1.77 -4.08
CA TYR A 21 12.00 -1.58 -5.21
C TYR A 21 12.46 -0.31 -5.93
N THR A 22 12.84 -0.44 -7.20
CA THR A 22 13.28 0.72 -7.98
C THR A 22 12.04 1.33 -8.63
N PRO A 23 11.86 2.66 -8.57
CA PRO A 23 10.70 3.27 -9.19
C PRO A 23 10.73 3.04 -10.71
N PRO A 24 9.57 2.77 -11.35
CA PRO A 24 9.48 2.65 -12.80
C PRO A 24 10.00 3.91 -13.49
N THR A 25 10.48 3.77 -14.73
CA THR A 25 10.82 4.93 -15.57
C THR A 25 9.63 5.40 -16.42
N ASN A 26 8.73 4.47 -16.73
CA ASN A 26 7.55 4.69 -17.56
C ASN A 26 6.41 3.81 -17.07
N ILE A 27 5.20 4.34 -17.10
CA ILE A 27 3.97 3.58 -16.86
C ILE A 27 3.24 3.40 -18.18
N SER A 28 3.05 2.14 -18.58
CA SER A 28 2.22 1.78 -19.73
C SER A 28 0.76 1.71 -19.30
N VAL A 29 -0.12 2.40 -20.02
CA VAL A 29 -1.58 2.40 -19.86
C VAL A 29 -2.20 1.59 -20.98
N GLN A 30 -2.99 0.58 -20.64
CA GLN A 30 -3.57 -0.34 -21.60
C GLN A 30 -5.08 -0.48 -21.38
N LEU A 31 -5.82 -0.55 -22.49
CA LEU A 31 -7.21 -0.96 -22.52
C LEU A 31 -7.26 -2.48 -22.61
N TRP A 32 -8.10 -3.12 -21.81
CA TRP A 32 -8.07 -4.56 -21.61
C TRP A 32 -9.46 -5.20 -21.68
N ASN A 33 -9.51 -6.41 -22.23
CA ASN A 33 -10.68 -7.27 -22.18
C ASN A 33 -10.40 -8.43 -21.21
N ALA A 34 -11.11 -8.42 -20.07
CA ALA A 34 -10.96 -9.42 -19.02
C ALA A 34 -11.31 -10.83 -19.50
N SER A 35 -12.40 -10.98 -20.25
CA SER A 35 -12.90 -12.28 -20.76
C SER A 35 -11.93 -12.93 -21.74
N ALA A 36 -11.29 -12.13 -22.60
CA ALA A 36 -10.31 -12.59 -23.58
C ALA A 36 -8.89 -12.67 -23.02
N GLN A 37 -8.65 -12.16 -21.80
CA GLN A 37 -7.33 -12.03 -21.16
C GLN A 37 -6.26 -11.44 -22.07
N THR A 38 -6.62 -10.44 -22.84
CA THR A 38 -5.73 -9.80 -23.81
C THR A 38 -5.88 -8.29 -23.78
N ALA A 39 -4.80 -7.60 -24.15
CA ALA A 39 -4.87 -6.19 -24.49
C ALA A 39 -5.82 -6.03 -25.68
N TYR A 40 -6.56 -4.93 -25.71
CA TYR A 40 -7.56 -4.76 -26.75
C TYR A 40 -6.91 -4.57 -28.12
N ASP A 41 -7.18 -5.51 -29.04
CA ASP A 41 -6.68 -5.47 -30.41
C ASP A 41 -7.20 -4.20 -31.11
N GLY A 42 -6.28 -3.31 -31.46
CA GLY A 42 -6.58 -2.05 -32.15
C GLY A 42 -6.02 -0.80 -31.46
N TYR A 43 -5.77 -0.86 -30.14
CA TYR A 43 -5.13 0.23 -29.42
C TYR A 43 -3.73 -0.14 -28.94
N SER A 44 -2.76 0.68 -29.32
CA SER A 44 -1.43 0.59 -28.74
C SER A 44 -1.45 1.11 -27.30
N ALA A 45 -0.69 0.45 -26.43
CA ALA A 45 -0.42 0.93 -25.09
C ALA A 45 0.09 2.38 -25.15
N GLN A 46 -0.48 3.24 -24.30
CA GLN A 46 0.01 4.61 -24.13
C GLN A 46 1.05 4.62 -23.01
N THR A 47 2.03 5.52 -23.08
CA THR A 47 3.08 5.61 -22.06
C THR A 47 3.03 6.96 -21.37
N ILE A 48 3.07 6.94 -20.04
CA ILE A 48 3.22 8.12 -19.21
C ILE A 48 4.60 8.03 -18.54
N ALA A 49 5.46 9.00 -18.81
CA ALA A 49 6.76 9.07 -18.15
C ALA A 49 6.59 9.22 -16.63
N VAL A 50 7.42 8.54 -15.85
CA VAL A 50 7.49 8.76 -14.40
C VAL A 50 8.36 9.99 -14.14
N GLY A 51 7.87 10.93 -13.34
CA GLY A 51 8.62 12.15 -13.03
C GLY A 51 7.79 13.27 -12.42
N THR A 52 8.48 14.19 -11.75
CA THR A 52 7.87 15.29 -10.98
C THR A 52 7.12 16.33 -11.82
N GLY A 53 7.30 16.34 -13.14
CA GLY A 53 6.56 17.21 -14.08
C GLY A 53 5.42 16.50 -14.83
N THR A 54 5.40 15.16 -14.81
CA THR A 54 4.41 14.34 -15.51
C THR A 54 3.30 13.88 -14.57
N TRP A 55 3.58 13.86 -13.27
CA TRP A 55 2.61 13.51 -12.23
C TRP A 55 2.56 14.61 -11.17
N ASN A 56 1.34 14.95 -10.77
CA ASN A 56 1.11 15.83 -9.63
C ASN A 56 1.78 15.24 -8.39
N ALA A 57 2.16 16.10 -7.44
CA ALA A 57 2.57 15.60 -6.13
C ALA A 57 1.42 14.80 -5.51
N ALA A 58 1.72 13.63 -4.94
CA ALA A 58 0.71 12.89 -4.20
C ALA A 58 0.16 13.78 -3.08
N ALA A 59 -1.16 13.78 -2.92
CA ALA A 59 -1.87 14.57 -1.92
C ALA A 59 -3.02 13.74 -1.32
N THR A 60 -3.64 14.22 -0.25
CA THR A 60 -4.87 13.61 0.26
C THR A 60 -6.08 14.17 -0.50
N ASP A 61 -7.02 13.31 -0.88
CA ASP A 61 -8.32 13.74 -1.41
C ASP A 61 -9.23 14.32 -0.31
N GLY A 62 -10.43 14.78 -0.69
CA GLY A 62 -11.40 15.32 0.28
C GLY A 62 -11.90 14.31 1.32
N SER A 63 -11.58 13.02 1.16
CA SER A 63 -11.85 11.95 2.12
C SER A 63 -10.61 11.56 2.93
N GLY A 64 -9.50 12.27 2.77
CA GLY A 64 -8.26 12.03 3.50
C GLY A 64 -7.40 10.89 2.95
N ARG A 65 -7.70 10.36 1.75
CA ARG A 65 -6.95 9.23 1.16
C ARG A 65 -5.83 9.73 0.26
N ALA A 66 -4.68 9.06 0.29
CA ALA A 66 -3.57 9.37 -0.61
C ALA A 66 -3.97 9.13 -2.08
N VAL A 67 -3.83 10.16 -2.91
CA VAL A 67 -4.13 10.15 -4.34
C VAL A 67 -3.00 10.80 -5.13
N ILE A 68 -2.78 10.29 -6.34
CA ILE A 68 -1.89 10.89 -7.33
C ILE A 68 -2.51 10.76 -8.73
N SER A 69 -2.27 11.77 -9.56
CA SER A 69 -2.84 11.86 -10.91
C SER A 69 -1.80 12.43 -11.87
N PRO A 70 -1.79 12.00 -13.15
CA PRO A 70 -0.88 12.56 -14.13
C PRO A 70 -1.28 14.02 -14.47
N THR A 71 -0.32 14.82 -14.92
CA THR A 71 -0.55 16.22 -15.35
C THR A 71 -1.16 16.30 -16.75
N SER A 72 -0.99 15.24 -17.56
CA SER A 72 -1.60 15.05 -18.86
C SER A 72 -2.10 13.62 -19.00
N LEU A 73 -3.31 13.46 -19.54
CA LEU A 73 -3.92 12.15 -19.70
C LEU A 73 -3.68 11.58 -21.09
N PRO A 74 -3.50 10.26 -21.22
CA PRO A 74 -3.30 9.63 -22.51
C PRO A 74 -4.60 9.63 -23.31
N THR A 75 -4.48 9.81 -24.61
CA THR A 75 -5.55 9.56 -25.58
C THR A 75 -5.22 8.28 -26.34
N PHE A 76 -6.24 7.47 -26.58
CA PHE A 76 -6.15 6.26 -27.37
C PHE A 76 -6.72 6.55 -28.76
N PRO A 77 -5.87 6.66 -29.79
CA PRO A 77 -6.30 7.03 -31.14
C PRO A 77 -7.20 5.96 -31.74
N ALA A 78 -8.12 6.37 -32.62
CA ALA A 78 -9.07 5.46 -33.22
C ALA A 78 -8.40 4.26 -33.93
N PRO A 79 -8.89 3.04 -33.70
CA PRO A 79 -8.32 1.84 -34.29
C PRO A 79 -8.73 1.77 -35.76
N ASN A 80 -7.79 1.39 -36.63
CA ASN A 80 -8.05 1.21 -38.07
C ASN A 80 -8.79 -0.10 -38.38
N SER A 81 -8.86 -1.02 -37.42
CA SER A 81 -9.55 -2.31 -37.50
C SER A 81 -9.79 -2.85 -36.09
N LEU A 82 -10.89 -3.58 -35.90
CA LEU A 82 -11.21 -4.30 -34.66
C LEU A 82 -11.34 -5.80 -34.98
N SER A 83 -10.62 -6.66 -34.27
CA SER A 83 -10.77 -8.12 -34.35
C SER A 83 -11.84 -8.60 -33.36
N GLY A 84 -13.11 -8.48 -33.77
CA GLY A 84 -14.26 -8.99 -33.03
C GLY A 84 -14.83 -8.02 -31.99
N ASP A 85 -16.11 -8.21 -31.64
CA ASP A 85 -16.86 -7.47 -30.62
C ASP A 85 -16.36 -7.85 -29.21
N ALA A 86 -15.12 -7.52 -28.91
CA ALA A 86 -14.63 -7.55 -27.55
C ALA A 86 -15.01 -6.21 -26.90
N ASP A 87 -15.58 -6.25 -25.70
CA ASP A 87 -15.84 -5.04 -24.93
C ASP A 87 -14.56 -4.67 -24.16
N ILE A 88 -14.27 -3.39 -24.03
CA ILE A 88 -13.27 -2.96 -23.05
C ILE A 88 -13.93 -3.00 -21.69
N THR A 89 -13.35 -3.81 -20.80
CA THR A 89 -13.86 -4.02 -19.45
C THR A 89 -12.94 -3.42 -18.40
N GLU A 90 -11.68 -3.18 -18.75
CA GLU A 90 -10.69 -2.67 -17.81
C GLU A 90 -9.71 -1.67 -18.44
N LEU A 91 -9.17 -0.79 -17.59
CA LEU A 91 -7.96 0.00 -17.84
C LEU A 91 -6.86 -0.49 -16.89
N ARG A 92 -5.67 -0.77 -17.42
CA ARG A 92 -4.56 -1.32 -16.64
C ARG A 92 -3.31 -0.45 -16.72
N LEU A 93 -2.56 -0.39 -15.63
CA LEU A 93 -1.26 0.28 -15.53
C LEU A 93 -0.16 -0.75 -15.35
N TYR A 94 0.94 -0.62 -16.10
CA TYR A 94 2.05 -1.56 -16.10
C TYR A 94 3.41 -0.85 -15.95
N ASP A 95 4.34 -1.53 -15.27
CA ASP A 95 5.79 -1.28 -15.36
C ASP A 95 6.44 -2.45 -16.11
N GLY A 96 6.80 -2.22 -17.38
CA GLY A 96 7.19 -3.28 -18.29
C GLY A 96 6.09 -4.34 -18.41
N ALA A 97 6.40 -5.57 -18.00
CA ALA A 97 5.45 -6.69 -17.99
C ALA A 97 4.66 -6.82 -16.66
N ASN A 98 4.99 -6.03 -15.65
CA ASN A 98 4.40 -6.15 -14.32
C ASN A 98 3.14 -5.30 -14.23
N LEU A 99 2.00 -5.92 -13.95
CA LEU A 99 0.77 -5.21 -13.67
C LEU A 99 0.93 -4.43 -12.36
N LEU A 100 0.54 -3.16 -12.34
CA LEU A 100 0.55 -2.29 -11.16
C LEU A 100 -0.85 -2.03 -10.62
N TYR A 101 -1.78 -1.67 -11.51
CA TYR A 101 -3.16 -1.34 -11.16
C TYR A 101 -4.15 -1.79 -12.23
N THR A 102 -5.36 -2.08 -11.77
CA THR A 102 -6.53 -2.35 -12.63
C THR A 102 -7.67 -1.41 -12.25
N LEU A 103 -8.31 -0.80 -13.23
CA LEU A 103 -9.62 -0.17 -13.11
C LEU A 103 -10.61 -1.04 -13.87
N THR A 104 -11.60 -1.59 -13.17
CA THR A 104 -12.72 -2.28 -13.82
C THR A 104 -13.83 -1.28 -14.09
N PHE A 105 -14.33 -1.24 -15.33
CA PHE A 105 -15.46 -0.40 -15.68
C PHE A 105 -16.76 -1.03 -15.18
N ALA A 106 -17.65 -0.22 -14.60
CA ALA A 106 -18.96 -0.68 -14.14
C ALA A 106 -19.85 -1.19 -15.29
N THR A 107 -19.60 -0.70 -16.50
CA THR A 107 -20.24 -1.18 -17.73
C THR A 107 -19.16 -1.29 -18.79
N ALA A 108 -19.18 -2.41 -19.50
CA ALA A 108 -18.22 -2.65 -20.56
C ALA A 108 -18.42 -1.60 -21.68
N ILE A 109 -17.31 -1.09 -22.20
CA ILE A 109 -17.31 -0.08 -23.25
C ILE A 109 -17.28 -0.80 -24.59
N GLN A 110 -18.37 -0.65 -25.33
CA GLN A 110 -18.51 -1.11 -26.70
C GLN A 110 -17.85 -0.11 -27.64
N LEU A 111 -17.13 -0.59 -28.65
CA LEU A 111 -16.43 0.26 -29.60
C LEU A 111 -16.71 -0.13 -31.04
N SER A 112 -16.67 0.88 -31.89
CA SER A 112 -16.65 0.76 -33.35
C SER A 112 -15.33 1.25 -33.93
N VAL A 113 -15.02 0.81 -35.14
CA VAL A 113 -13.90 1.36 -35.92
C VAL A 113 -14.11 2.87 -36.08
N GLY A 114 -13.09 3.67 -35.76
CA GLY A 114 -13.18 5.13 -35.80
C GLY A 114 -13.46 5.81 -34.46
N ASP A 115 -13.84 5.06 -33.42
CA ASP A 115 -14.00 5.62 -32.08
C ASP A 115 -12.63 5.89 -31.46
N ALA A 116 -12.43 7.09 -30.89
CA ALA A 116 -11.27 7.39 -30.07
C ALA A 116 -11.67 7.39 -28.59
N ILE A 117 -10.75 7.00 -27.70
CA ILE A 117 -10.98 7.03 -26.25
C ILE A 117 -10.09 8.08 -25.61
N GLU A 118 -10.71 8.96 -24.84
CA GLU A 118 -10.02 9.92 -23.99
C GLU A 118 -10.22 9.55 -22.52
N ILE A 119 -9.11 9.41 -21.78
CA ILE A 119 -9.19 9.40 -20.32
C ILE A 119 -9.30 10.85 -19.86
N THR A 120 -10.40 11.19 -19.18
CA THR A 120 -10.64 12.56 -18.68
C THR A 120 -10.24 12.74 -17.22
N THR A 121 -10.15 11.64 -16.46
CA THR A 121 -9.61 11.61 -15.09
C THR A 121 -8.88 10.30 -14.85
N LEU A 122 -7.76 10.36 -14.12
CA LEU A 122 -7.03 9.17 -13.66
C LEU A 122 -6.48 9.44 -12.27
N ASP A 123 -7.21 9.00 -11.26
CA ASP A 123 -6.79 9.07 -9.87
C ASP A 123 -6.33 7.70 -9.40
N VAL A 124 -5.06 7.62 -9.00
CA VAL A 124 -4.45 6.42 -8.43
C VAL A 124 -4.35 6.58 -6.93
N ARG A 125 -4.76 5.56 -6.18
CA ARG A 125 -4.71 5.53 -4.71
C ARG A 125 -3.98 4.29 -4.21
N LEU A 126 -3.48 4.34 -2.98
CA LEU A 126 -3.07 3.15 -2.23
C LEU A 126 -4.16 2.88 -1.18
N GLY A 127 -4.74 1.68 -1.20
CA GLY A 127 -5.73 1.24 -0.20
C GLY A 127 -7.02 2.08 -0.12
N ASP A 128 -7.92 1.64 0.76
CA ASP A 128 -9.14 2.36 1.18
C ASP A 128 -9.43 2.09 2.68
N ASP A 129 -8.48 1.53 3.41
CA ASP A 129 -8.72 1.07 4.78
C ASP A 129 -8.27 2.12 5.79
N THR A 130 -9.26 2.82 6.34
CA THR A 130 -9.08 3.86 7.37
C THR A 130 -8.88 3.28 8.77
N THR A 131 -8.82 1.96 8.91
CA THR A 131 -8.73 1.26 10.21
C THR A 131 -7.51 0.35 10.33
N SER A 132 -6.90 -0.06 9.22
CA SER A 132 -5.66 -0.81 9.17
C SER A 132 -4.93 -0.56 7.86
N GLY A 133 -3.62 -0.34 7.89
CA GLY A 133 -2.88 -0.02 6.67
C GLY A 133 -1.68 0.88 6.90
N PHE A 134 -1.17 1.42 5.79
CA PHE A 134 -0.15 2.46 5.84
C PHE A 134 -0.77 3.78 6.27
N SER A 135 0.02 4.63 6.94
CA SER A 135 -0.38 6.01 7.17
C SER A 135 -0.41 6.81 5.88
N ASN A 136 -1.15 7.92 5.88
CA ASN A 136 -1.19 8.82 4.73
C ASN A 136 0.23 9.27 4.35
N ALA A 137 1.10 9.55 5.34
CA ALA A 137 2.48 9.96 5.07
C ALA A 137 3.25 8.90 4.27
N ILE A 138 3.09 7.62 4.62
CA ILE A 138 3.72 6.52 3.90
C ILE A 138 3.06 6.31 2.54
N GLU A 139 1.73 6.29 2.45
CA GLU A 139 1.03 6.13 1.18
C GLU A 139 1.42 7.21 0.16
N LEU A 140 1.48 8.47 0.59
CA LEU A 140 1.92 9.57 -0.25
C LEU A 140 3.37 9.38 -0.71
N ALA A 141 4.26 8.96 0.19
CA ALA A 141 5.66 8.71 -0.16
C ALA A 141 5.80 7.56 -1.17
N LEU A 142 5.01 6.49 -1.02
CA LEU A 142 5.01 5.34 -1.93
C LEU A 142 4.38 5.67 -3.29
N LEU A 143 3.31 6.46 -3.35
CA LEU A 143 2.77 6.98 -4.60
C LEU A 143 3.79 7.86 -5.33
N ASN A 144 4.47 8.75 -4.61
CA ASN A 144 5.54 9.56 -5.18
C ASN A 144 6.73 8.69 -5.65
N HIS A 145 7.05 7.60 -4.94
CA HIS A 145 8.04 6.63 -5.38
C HIS A 145 7.66 6.04 -6.74
N VAL A 146 6.46 5.44 -6.85
CA VAL A 146 6.05 4.74 -8.08
C VAL A 146 5.86 5.69 -9.26
N PHE A 147 5.22 6.84 -9.06
CA PHE A 147 4.73 7.68 -10.18
C PHE A 147 5.54 8.94 -10.43
N ARG A 148 6.32 9.42 -9.45
CA ARG A 148 7.18 10.61 -9.64
C ARG A 148 8.67 10.29 -9.66
N GLY A 149 9.06 9.05 -9.40
CA GLY A 149 10.46 8.64 -9.31
C GLY A 149 11.17 9.15 -8.06
N THR A 150 10.42 9.66 -7.07
CA THR A 150 10.99 10.11 -5.80
C THR A 150 11.31 8.90 -4.93
N VAL A 151 12.57 8.49 -4.88
CA VAL A 151 13.00 7.29 -4.14
C VAL A 151 12.64 7.40 -2.66
N TYR A 152 11.63 6.64 -2.24
CA TYR A 152 11.42 6.30 -0.83
C TYR A 152 12.60 5.50 -0.28
N THR A 153 13.20 5.99 0.80
CA THR A 153 14.27 5.30 1.52
C THR A 153 13.69 4.72 2.81
N PRO A 154 13.65 3.38 2.98
CA PRO A 154 13.15 2.79 4.20
C PRO A 154 14.04 3.15 5.40
N PRO A 155 13.46 3.30 6.60
CA PRO A 155 14.23 3.53 7.81
C PRO A 155 15.08 2.30 8.15
N ALA A 156 16.26 2.52 8.72
CA ALA A 156 17.14 1.42 9.15
C ALA A 156 16.57 0.61 10.33
N ASN A 157 15.76 1.26 11.17
CA ASN A 157 15.06 0.64 12.29
C ASN A 157 13.57 0.98 12.23
N LEU A 158 12.75 0.05 12.69
CA LEU A 158 11.34 0.23 12.95
C LEU A 158 11.10 0.24 14.46
N PHE A 159 10.18 1.10 14.89
CA PHE A 159 9.90 1.30 16.30
C PHE A 159 8.46 0.86 16.60
N PHE A 160 8.30 -0.03 17.57
CA PHE A 160 7.03 -0.64 17.91
C PHE A 160 6.53 -0.13 19.26
N ASP A 161 5.25 0.24 19.29
CA ASP A 161 4.57 0.64 20.51
C ASP A 161 3.24 -0.11 20.68
N ALA A 162 2.90 -0.43 21.93
CA ALA A 162 1.61 -1.01 22.32
C ALA A 162 0.66 0.06 22.87
N TYR A 163 -0.58 0.01 22.40
CA TYR A 163 -1.60 1.00 22.68
C TYR A 163 -2.83 0.34 23.29
N SER A 164 -3.42 0.97 24.31
CA SER A 164 -4.72 0.61 24.86
C SER A 164 -5.88 1.21 24.07
N THR A 165 -5.61 2.26 23.31
CA THR A 165 -6.48 2.81 22.27
C THR A 165 -5.61 3.14 21.07
N ALA A 166 -5.94 2.57 19.91
CA ALA A 166 -5.15 2.76 18.69
C ALA A 166 -5.06 4.26 18.31
N PRO A 167 -3.90 4.73 17.84
CA PRO A 167 -3.84 6.01 17.15
C PRO A 167 -4.57 5.90 15.80
N SER A 168 -4.96 7.05 15.24
CA SER A 168 -5.47 7.16 13.88
C SER A 168 -4.43 6.63 12.89
N VAL A 169 -4.81 5.72 12.00
CA VAL A 169 -3.89 5.21 10.96
C VAL A 169 -3.48 6.32 10.00
N ALA A 170 -4.37 7.28 9.73
CA ALA A 170 -4.14 8.32 8.74
C ALA A 170 -2.91 9.20 9.06
N ASP A 171 -2.72 9.56 10.32
CA ASP A 171 -1.73 10.56 10.74
C ASP A 171 -1.03 10.24 12.07
N GLY A 172 -1.36 9.12 12.71
CA GLY A 172 -0.81 8.75 14.01
C GLY A 172 -1.33 9.58 15.18
N SER A 173 -2.32 10.44 14.95
CA SER A 173 -2.88 11.29 15.99
C SER A 173 -3.77 10.50 16.97
N GLY A 174 -3.88 11.02 18.19
CA GLY A 174 -4.64 10.36 19.26
C GLY A 174 -3.96 9.08 19.76
N GLY A 175 -4.78 8.13 20.19
CA GLY A 175 -4.34 6.91 20.84
C GLY A 175 -3.84 7.12 22.27
N THR A 176 -3.81 6.03 23.03
CA THR A 176 -3.31 6.00 24.41
C THR A 176 -2.31 4.87 24.51
N LEU A 177 -1.06 5.18 24.86
CA LEU A 177 -0.05 4.17 25.12
C LEU A 177 -0.49 3.29 26.28
N THR A 178 -0.20 2.00 26.18
CA THR A 178 -0.31 1.12 27.34
C THR A 178 0.83 1.43 28.30
N ASP A 179 0.51 1.48 29.59
CA ASP A 179 1.51 1.51 30.66
C ASP A 179 1.34 0.26 31.53
N TYR A 180 2.45 -0.46 31.70
CA TYR A 180 2.59 -1.61 32.59
C TYR A 180 3.91 -1.52 33.40
N GLY A 181 4.36 -0.29 33.67
CA GLY A 181 5.53 0.04 34.47
C GLY A 181 6.79 0.17 33.61
N SER A 182 7.46 -0.95 33.32
CA SER A 182 8.72 -0.96 32.56
C SER A 182 8.54 -0.84 31.04
N TYR A 183 7.40 -0.31 30.58
CA TYR A 183 7.11 -0.17 29.17
C TYR A 183 8.15 0.72 28.48
N ALA A 184 8.69 0.23 27.36
CA ALA A 184 9.53 1.01 26.47
C ALA A 184 9.21 0.66 25.02
N GLN A 185 9.36 1.65 24.14
CA GLN A 185 9.29 1.45 22.70
C GLN A 185 10.38 0.46 22.26
N VAL A 186 10.04 -0.48 21.39
CA VAL A 186 10.97 -1.51 20.91
C VAL A 186 11.53 -1.11 19.56
N SER A 187 12.85 -1.04 19.43
CA SER A 187 13.55 -0.79 18.16
C SER A 187 13.99 -2.11 17.53
N VAL A 188 13.63 -2.32 16.26
CA VAL A 188 13.95 -3.54 15.51
C VAL A 188 14.61 -3.15 14.19
N ALA A 189 15.74 -3.76 13.86
CA ALA A 189 16.41 -3.53 12.59
C ALA A 189 15.49 -3.89 11.41
N ASN A 190 15.36 -2.99 10.44
CA ASN A 190 14.51 -3.16 9.27
C ASN A 190 15.24 -3.95 8.18
N ASN A 191 15.17 -5.29 8.25
CA ASN A 191 15.86 -6.18 7.32
C ASN A 191 15.04 -7.44 7.05
N ALA A 192 15.45 -8.21 6.03
CA ALA A 192 14.76 -9.44 5.63
C ALA A 192 14.74 -10.55 6.69
N THR A 193 15.61 -10.49 7.72
CA THR A 193 15.56 -11.44 8.85
C THR A 193 14.38 -11.13 9.78
N ASN A 194 14.18 -9.87 10.11
CA ASN A 194 13.09 -9.44 11.00
C ASN A 194 11.76 -9.29 10.25
N PHE A 195 11.81 -8.99 8.95
CA PHE A 195 10.66 -8.76 8.08
C PHE A 195 10.88 -9.42 6.71
N PRO A 196 10.65 -10.74 6.60
CA PRO A 196 10.84 -11.51 5.36
C PRO A 196 9.94 -11.00 4.24
N ASN A 197 10.25 -11.37 3.00
CA ASN A 197 9.48 -10.94 1.83
C ASN A 197 7.98 -11.20 1.99
N ALA A 198 7.18 -10.26 1.49
CA ALA A 198 5.75 -10.31 1.51
C ALA A 198 5.27 -11.52 0.70
N VAL A 199 4.21 -12.14 1.19
CA VAL A 199 3.59 -13.31 0.56
C VAL A 199 2.18 -12.97 0.13
N THR A 200 1.74 -13.61 -0.93
CA THR A 200 0.35 -13.52 -1.38
C THR A 200 -0.49 -14.55 -0.64
N SER A 201 -1.52 -14.11 0.09
CA SER A 201 -2.48 -14.97 0.76
C SER A 201 -3.88 -14.59 0.32
N THR A 202 -4.61 -15.50 -0.35
CA THR A 202 -6.00 -15.26 -0.80
C THR A 202 -6.20 -13.92 -1.53
N ASN A 203 -5.26 -13.57 -2.42
CA ASN A 203 -5.17 -12.29 -3.14
C ASN A 203 -4.70 -11.07 -2.34
N ASP A 204 -4.51 -11.17 -1.03
CA ASP A 204 -3.91 -10.11 -0.20
C ASP A 204 -2.38 -10.19 -0.23
N SER A 205 -1.73 -9.03 -0.23
CA SER A 205 -0.29 -8.94 0.05
C SER A 205 -0.10 -8.80 1.55
N VAL A 206 0.59 -9.77 2.16
CA VAL A 206 0.77 -9.87 3.60
C VAL A 206 2.26 -9.80 3.95
N LYS A 207 2.60 -8.89 4.88
CA LYS A 207 3.92 -8.80 5.50
C LYS A 207 3.84 -9.31 6.93
N SER A 208 4.77 -10.18 7.31
CA SER A 208 4.84 -10.76 8.65
C SER A 208 6.18 -10.49 9.33
N THR A 209 6.23 -10.68 10.65
CA THR A 209 7.48 -10.80 11.40
C THR A 209 8.23 -12.07 11.02
N GLY A 210 9.56 -12.00 10.93
CA GLY A 210 10.48 -13.14 10.78
C GLY A 210 11.22 -13.51 12.07
N ALA A 211 11.09 -12.68 13.10
CA ALA A 211 11.59 -12.92 14.45
C ALA A 211 10.57 -12.41 15.48
N GLN A 212 10.61 -12.97 16.69
CA GLN A 212 9.82 -12.45 17.81
C GLN A 212 10.32 -11.04 18.16
N ILE A 213 9.38 -10.13 18.44
CA ILE A 213 9.68 -8.77 18.91
C ILE A 213 9.27 -8.69 20.37
N ASP A 214 10.26 -8.63 21.26
CA ASP A 214 10.06 -8.61 22.71
C ASP A 214 9.96 -7.18 23.24
N PHE A 215 8.91 -6.92 24.00
CA PHE A 215 8.85 -5.76 24.89
C PHE A 215 9.42 -6.15 26.25
N ILE A 216 9.80 -5.15 27.05
CA ILE A 216 10.27 -5.37 28.42
C ILE A 216 9.13 -6.02 29.23
N GLN A 217 9.48 -7.00 30.07
CA GLN A 217 8.53 -7.67 30.96
C GLN A 217 7.78 -6.63 31.81
N ALA A 218 6.47 -6.82 31.93
CA ALA A 218 5.64 -5.94 32.74
C ALA A 218 6.06 -5.97 34.21
N THR A 219 6.20 -4.80 34.83
CA THR A 219 6.53 -4.68 36.26
C THR A 219 5.35 -4.21 37.10
N SER A 220 4.27 -3.78 36.46
CA SER A 220 2.98 -3.52 37.09
C SER A 220 1.85 -4.05 36.22
N ASP A 221 0.66 -4.18 36.80
CA ASP A 221 -0.54 -4.46 36.03
C ASP A 221 -0.88 -3.27 35.14
N ALA A 222 -1.25 -3.54 33.89
CA ALA A 222 -1.72 -2.51 32.99
C ALA A 222 -3.08 -1.99 33.45
N THR A 223 -3.26 -0.67 33.44
CA THR A 223 -4.54 -0.03 33.74
C THR A 223 -5.58 -0.23 32.64
N SER A 224 -5.15 -0.68 31.46
CA SER A 224 -5.99 -0.99 30.31
C SER A 224 -5.35 -2.04 29.42
N ASN A 225 -6.17 -2.86 28.77
CA ASN A 225 -5.71 -3.91 27.85
C ASN A 225 -5.02 -3.30 26.63
N ILE A 226 -4.00 -3.99 26.09
CA ILE A 226 -3.43 -3.68 24.79
C ILE A 226 -4.47 -3.98 23.71
N ALA A 227 -4.80 -2.98 22.90
CA ALA A 227 -5.77 -3.05 21.82
C ALA A 227 -5.16 -2.86 20.43
N ALA A 228 -3.94 -2.30 20.32
CA ALA A 228 -3.26 -2.16 19.04
C ALA A 228 -1.74 -2.12 19.20
N ILE A 229 -1.04 -2.43 18.11
CA ILE A 229 0.38 -2.12 17.92
C ILE A 229 0.49 -1.02 16.86
N ALA A 230 1.34 -0.03 17.08
CA ALA A 230 1.72 0.94 16.07
C ALA A 230 3.21 0.80 15.72
N VAL A 231 3.53 1.01 14.44
CA VAL A 231 4.89 0.96 13.93
C VAL A 231 5.28 2.35 13.44
N TRP A 232 6.46 2.81 13.84
CA TRP A 232 7.01 4.13 13.53
C TRP A 232 8.35 3.99 12.82
N ASN A 233 8.70 4.93 11.96
CA ASN A 233 10.01 4.93 11.27
C ASN A 233 11.11 5.67 12.04
N GLU A 234 10.76 6.28 13.18
CA GLU A 234 11.68 7.04 14.02
C GLU A 234 11.31 6.89 15.50
N ALA A 235 12.33 6.97 16.36
CA ALA A 235 12.14 7.04 17.80
C ALA A 235 11.31 8.26 18.19
N GLY A 236 10.50 8.14 19.25
CA GLY A 236 9.70 9.27 19.74
C GLY A 236 8.37 9.50 19.02
N ARG A 237 7.96 8.59 18.12
CA ARG A 237 6.59 8.50 17.56
C ARG A 237 6.20 9.70 16.69
N THR A 238 7.15 10.17 15.87
CA THR A 238 6.99 11.37 15.03
C THR A 238 6.39 11.09 13.66
N ASN A 239 6.58 9.87 13.13
CA ASN A 239 6.10 9.52 11.80
C ASN A 239 5.64 8.05 11.76
N LEU A 240 4.32 7.88 11.80
CA LEU A 240 3.62 6.60 11.83
C LEU A 240 3.81 5.90 10.49
N ILE A 241 4.12 4.61 10.51
CA ILE A 241 4.10 3.74 9.33
C ILE A 241 2.77 3.06 9.19
N ALA A 242 2.34 2.34 10.23
CA ALA A 242 1.15 1.50 10.20
C ALA A 242 0.60 1.25 11.61
N VAL A 243 -0.68 0.93 11.68
CA VAL A 243 -1.36 0.50 12.90
C VAL A 243 -1.96 -0.87 12.66
N ALA A 244 -1.74 -1.78 13.61
CA ALA A 244 -2.29 -3.12 13.64
C ALA A 244 -3.20 -3.26 14.88
N PRO A 245 -4.53 -3.05 14.73
CA PRO A 245 -5.48 -3.33 15.79
C PRO A 245 -5.49 -4.83 16.13
N LEU A 246 -5.59 -5.16 17.42
CA LEU A 246 -5.77 -6.54 17.85
C LEU A 246 -7.25 -6.90 17.72
N PRO A 247 -7.59 -8.06 17.12
CA PRO A 247 -8.98 -8.55 17.07
C PRO A 247 -9.61 -8.75 18.46
N THR A 248 -8.78 -8.94 19.48
CA THR A 248 -9.20 -9.05 20.87
C THR A 248 -8.14 -8.38 21.74
N SER A 249 -8.56 -7.41 22.56
CA SER A 249 -7.64 -6.73 23.47
C SER A 249 -7.08 -7.69 24.51
N LYS A 250 -5.80 -7.48 24.89
CA LYS A 250 -5.05 -8.38 25.75
C LYS A 250 -4.74 -7.71 27.09
N PRO A 251 -5.14 -8.28 28.24
CA PRO A 251 -4.68 -7.77 29.52
C PRO A 251 -3.19 -8.05 29.69
N VAL A 252 -2.52 -7.22 30.49
CA VAL A 252 -1.13 -7.41 30.88
C VAL A 252 -1.04 -7.25 32.39
N GLN A 253 -0.49 -8.26 33.05
CA GLN A 253 -0.22 -8.26 34.48
C GLN A 253 1.29 -8.20 34.75
N SER A 254 1.66 -7.77 35.96
CA SER A 254 3.06 -7.83 36.40
C SER A 254 3.63 -9.25 36.23
N GLY A 255 4.84 -9.33 35.68
CA GLY A 255 5.52 -10.58 35.33
C GLY A 255 5.15 -11.17 33.96
N ASN A 256 4.18 -10.60 33.23
CA ASN A 256 3.88 -11.04 31.87
C ASN A 256 4.96 -10.58 30.89
N ASN A 257 5.34 -11.47 29.97
CA ASN A 257 6.12 -11.10 28.80
C ASN A 257 5.17 -10.63 27.71
N VAL A 258 5.39 -9.40 27.21
CA VAL A 258 4.65 -8.83 26.09
C VAL A 258 5.53 -8.95 24.85
N TYR A 259 5.01 -9.57 23.79
CA TYR A 259 5.78 -9.78 22.56
C TYR A 259 4.87 -9.90 21.34
N ILE A 260 5.43 -9.64 20.16
CA ILE A 260 4.83 -9.99 18.87
C ILE A 260 5.46 -11.30 18.43
N PRO A 261 4.68 -12.39 18.25
CA PRO A 261 5.23 -13.68 17.83
C PRO A 261 5.92 -13.62 16.47
N ASN A 262 6.81 -14.56 16.19
CA ASN A 262 7.29 -14.82 14.84
C ASN A 262 6.13 -15.27 13.93
N GLY A 263 6.13 -14.83 12.66
CA GLY A 263 5.10 -15.13 11.67
C GLY A 263 3.81 -14.33 11.84
N GLN A 264 3.76 -13.39 12.79
CA GLN A 264 2.60 -12.53 13.00
C GLN A 264 2.45 -11.57 11.84
N GLU A 265 1.24 -11.49 11.29
CA GLU A 265 0.88 -10.48 10.28
C GLU A 265 1.01 -9.07 10.88
N LEU A 266 1.78 -8.22 10.20
CA LEU A 266 2.01 -6.81 10.55
C LEU A 266 1.25 -5.87 9.64
N MET A 267 1.24 -6.16 8.35
CA MET A 267 0.68 -5.29 7.33
C MET A 267 0.01 -6.11 6.24
N ARG A 268 -1.15 -5.61 5.82
CA ARG A 268 -1.92 -6.15 4.71
C ARG A 268 -2.27 -5.04 3.76
N ILE A 269 -1.90 -5.22 2.50
CA ILE A 269 -2.47 -4.44 1.41
C ILE A 269 -3.45 -5.37 0.73
N LYS A 270 -4.72 -4.95 0.66
CA LYS A 270 -5.76 -5.68 -0.08
C LYS A 270 -5.80 -5.13 -1.51
N PRO A 271 -5.29 -5.85 -2.52
CA PRO A 271 -5.78 -5.70 -3.88
C PRO A 271 -7.30 -5.71 -3.83
N THR A 272 -7.94 -4.62 -4.24
CA THR A 272 -9.39 -4.65 -4.41
C THR A 272 -9.67 -5.74 -5.43
N ALA A 273 -10.46 -6.75 -5.08
CA ALA A 273 -10.71 -7.89 -5.96
C ALA A 273 -11.16 -7.40 -7.35
N ALA A 274 -10.53 -7.94 -8.40
CA ALA A 274 -11.03 -7.82 -9.77
C ALA A 274 -12.35 -8.57 -9.91
#